data_AF-A0A9Q8UPI9-F1
#
_entry.id   AF-A0A9Q8UPI9-F1
#
_cell.length_a   1.000
_cell.length_b   1.000
_cell.length_c   1.000
_cell.angle_alpha   90.00
_cell.angle_beta   90.00
_cell.angle_gamma   90.00
#
_symmetry.space_group_name_H-M   'P 1'
#
loop_
_entity.id
_entity.type
_entity.pdbx_description
1 polymer ?
#
loop_
_entity_poly.entity_id
_entity_poly.type
_entity_poly.pdbx_seq_one_letter_code
_entity_poly.pdbx_strand_id
1 'polypeptide(L)'
;MMRLVSSLILLSSSALADVQTAYDNLNTKFSECSTVQPINGNMRDKWLESQSEAVIKTMLLTLKHRAFQLCVAEADKEYLYQAFLVYINTGNREPLDLYLSLRENDLLKSQKQIIDSEFIENADRLAKLSVFSVNFDTLQAYEEFKKQTNR
;
A
#
# COMPACT_ATOMS: atom_id res chain seq x y z
N MET A 1 -18.03 15.21 -46.76
CA MET A 1 -17.29 14.34 -45.83
C MET A 1 -17.45 14.90 -44.43
N MET A 2 -18.34 14.35 -43.60
CA MET A 2 -18.55 14.86 -42.22
C MET A 2 -19.24 13.77 -41.39
N ARG A 3 -18.52 12.70 -41.00
CA ARG A 3 -19.01 11.63 -40.10
C ARG A 3 -17.89 10.96 -39.28
N LEU A 4 -16.83 11.70 -38.91
CA LEU A 4 -15.75 11.16 -38.07
C LEU A 4 -15.62 11.85 -36.70
N VAL A 5 -16.22 13.03 -36.51
CA VAL A 5 -16.06 13.81 -35.28
C VAL A 5 -16.96 13.31 -34.14
N SER A 6 -18.12 12.72 -34.45
CA SER A 6 -19.07 12.24 -33.42
C SER A 6 -18.62 10.96 -32.70
N SER A 7 -17.73 10.17 -33.30
CA SER A 7 -17.23 8.92 -32.70
C SER A 7 -16.10 9.15 -31.69
N LEU A 8 -15.30 10.22 -31.86
CA LEU A 8 -14.21 10.53 -30.92
C LEU A 8 -14.73 11.05 -29.57
N ILE A 9 -15.85 11.77 -29.55
CA ILE A 9 -16.38 12.38 -28.32
C ILE A 9 -16.96 11.31 -27.37
N LEU A 10 -17.52 10.23 -27.91
CA LEU A 10 -18.10 9.13 -27.13
C LEU A 10 -17.02 8.27 -26.42
N LEU A 11 -15.87 8.07 -27.06
CA LEU A 11 -14.75 7.29 -26.52
C LEU A 11 -14.06 7.98 -25.33
N SER A 12 -13.97 9.31 -25.36
CA SER A 12 -13.41 10.09 -24.25
C SER A 12 -14.31 10.08 -23.01
N SER A 13 -15.63 10.08 -23.18
CA SER A 13 -16.58 10.06 -22.06
C SER A 13 -16.62 8.72 -21.33
N SER A 14 -16.47 7.60 -22.03
CA SER A 14 -16.42 6.27 -21.40
C SER A 14 -15.11 6.06 -20.63
N ALA A 15 -13.97 6.45 -21.23
CA ALA A 15 -12.67 6.29 -20.58
C ALA A 15 -12.55 7.12 -19.28
N LEU A 16 -13.13 8.32 -19.25
CA LEU A 16 -13.16 9.13 -18.03
C LEU A 16 -14.11 8.55 -16.96
N ALA A 17 -15.22 7.93 -17.37
CA ALA A 17 -16.12 7.25 -16.45
C ALA A 17 -15.49 5.99 -15.82
N ASP A 18 -14.72 5.24 -16.61
CA ASP A 18 -13.98 4.06 -16.13
C ASP A 18 -12.89 4.46 -15.12
N VAL A 19 -12.14 5.54 -15.39
CA VAL A 19 -11.17 6.10 -14.44
C VAL A 19 -11.83 6.57 -13.16
N GLN A 20 -12.98 7.25 -13.24
CA GLN A 20 -13.70 7.71 -12.04
C GLN A 20 -14.18 6.53 -11.20
N THR A 21 -14.71 5.48 -11.85
CA THR A 21 -15.14 4.26 -11.17
C THR A 21 -13.97 3.57 -10.47
N ALA A 22 -12.82 3.46 -11.15
CA ALA A 22 -11.62 2.89 -10.56
C ALA A 22 -11.09 3.73 -9.37
N TYR A 23 -11.21 5.05 -9.44
CA TYR A 23 -10.86 5.94 -8.34
C TYR A 23 -11.77 5.76 -7.11
N ASP A 24 -13.08 5.66 -7.32
CA ASP A 24 -14.05 5.45 -6.25
C ASP A 24 -13.87 4.07 -5.59
N ASN A 25 -13.57 3.05 -6.38
CA ASN A 25 -13.20 1.73 -5.90
C ASN A 25 -11.90 1.75 -5.09
N LEU A 26 -10.87 2.46 -5.56
CA LEU A 26 -9.63 2.64 -4.82
C LEU A 26 -9.85 3.33 -3.48
N ASN A 27 -10.65 4.40 -3.42
CA ASN A 27 -10.99 5.09 -2.17
C ASN A 27 -11.76 4.20 -1.20
N THR A 28 -12.73 3.44 -1.71
CA THR A 28 -13.48 2.47 -0.91
C THR A 28 -12.53 1.42 -0.32
N LYS A 29 -11.64 0.86 -1.15
CA LYS A 29 -10.63 -0.12 -0.71
C LYS A 29 -9.65 0.48 0.29
N PHE A 30 -9.20 1.71 0.09
CA PHE A 30 -8.34 2.43 1.01
C PHE A 30 -9.00 2.56 2.38
N SER A 31 -10.28 2.93 2.43
CA SER A 31 -11.06 3.03 3.67
C SER A 31 -11.17 1.68 4.38
N GLU A 32 -11.52 0.61 3.66
CA GLU A 32 -11.56 -0.76 4.19
C GLU A 32 -10.22 -1.18 4.78
N CYS A 33 -9.14 -1.06 4.00
CA CYS A 33 -7.79 -1.46 4.38
C CYS A 33 -7.19 -0.59 5.49
N SER A 34 -7.69 0.64 5.68
CA SER A 34 -7.26 1.54 6.77
C SER A 34 -7.81 1.11 8.13
N THR A 35 -8.81 0.22 8.15
CA THR A 35 -9.37 -0.30 9.40
C THR A 35 -8.31 -1.12 10.13
N VAL A 36 -8.02 -0.72 11.37
CA VAL A 36 -7.03 -1.36 12.23
C VAL A 36 -7.66 -2.58 12.90
N GLN A 37 -6.98 -3.72 12.80
CA GLN A 37 -7.34 -4.95 13.50
C GLN A 37 -6.41 -5.20 14.69
N PRO A 38 -6.91 -5.81 15.78
CA PRO A 38 -6.04 -6.23 16.86
C PRO A 38 -5.10 -7.34 16.36
N ILE A 39 -3.85 -7.30 16.82
CA ILE A 39 -2.91 -8.38 16.49
C ILE A 39 -3.27 -9.63 17.27
N ASN A 40 -3.37 -10.76 16.57
CA ASN A 40 -3.68 -12.05 17.17
C ASN A 40 -2.70 -13.09 16.62
N GLY A 41 -1.87 -13.66 17.49
CA GLY A 41 -0.95 -14.73 17.12
C GLY A 41 0.45 -14.58 17.70
N ASN A 42 1.30 -15.53 17.32
CA ASN A 42 2.69 -15.56 17.73
C ASN A 42 3.54 -14.67 16.81
N MET A 43 4.26 -13.72 17.40
CA MET A 43 5.20 -12.82 16.70
C MET A 43 6.66 -13.14 17.03
N ARG A 44 6.92 -14.20 17.79
CA ARG A 44 8.29 -14.60 18.13
C ARG A 44 9.06 -14.97 16.88
N ASP A 45 10.17 -14.29 16.72
CA ASP A 45 11.06 -14.46 15.59
C ASP A 45 12.49 -14.19 16.05
N LYS A 46 13.42 -15.09 15.75
CA LYS A 46 14.80 -15.03 16.26
C LYS A 46 15.51 -13.74 15.86
N TRP A 47 15.29 -13.28 14.63
CA TRP A 47 15.89 -12.05 14.17
C TRP A 47 15.28 -10.88 14.92
N LEU A 48 13.94 -10.78 14.95
CA LEU A 48 13.23 -9.70 15.62
C LEU A 48 13.56 -9.60 17.13
N GLU A 49 13.72 -10.75 17.81
CA GLU A 49 14.11 -10.86 19.22
C GLU A 49 15.53 -10.33 19.49
N SER A 50 16.42 -10.37 18.51
CA SER A 50 17.80 -9.88 18.62
C SER A 50 17.95 -8.37 18.36
N GLN A 51 16.89 -7.71 17.89
CA GLN A 51 16.96 -6.32 17.45
C GLN A 51 16.75 -5.32 18.59
N SER A 52 17.24 -4.09 18.39
CA SER A 52 16.95 -2.97 19.28
C SER A 52 15.47 -2.57 19.22
N GLU A 53 14.98 -1.91 20.27
CA GLU A 53 13.61 -1.39 20.33
C GLU A 53 13.26 -0.49 19.13
N ALA A 54 14.19 0.37 18.67
CA ALA A 54 13.97 1.23 17.52
C ALA A 54 13.75 0.41 16.24
N VAL A 55 14.58 -0.61 16.00
CA VAL A 55 14.47 -1.49 14.83
C VAL A 55 13.16 -2.28 14.87
N ILE A 56 12.75 -2.79 16.04
CA ILE A 56 11.48 -3.52 16.19
C ILE A 56 10.29 -2.62 15.84
N LYS A 57 10.25 -1.39 16.37
CA LYS A 57 9.18 -0.43 16.06
C LYS A 57 9.13 -0.09 14.57
N THR A 58 10.29 0.18 13.96
CA THR A 58 10.38 0.44 12.53
C THR A 58 9.96 -0.77 11.70
N MET A 59 10.29 -2.00 12.13
CA MET A 59 9.83 -3.23 11.50
C MET A 59 8.31 -3.38 11.57
N LEU A 60 7.69 -3.17 12.73
CA LEU A 60 6.24 -3.24 12.89
C LEU A 60 5.51 -2.20 12.02
N LEU A 61 6.03 -0.98 11.94
CA LEU A 61 5.49 0.05 11.03
C LEU A 61 5.62 -0.37 9.56
N THR A 62 6.76 -0.98 9.20
CA THR A 62 7.00 -1.49 7.85
C THR A 62 6.05 -2.63 7.49
N LEU A 63 5.82 -3.56 8.42
CA LEU A 63 4.91 -4.69 8.24
C LEU A 63 3.46 -4.22 8.12
N LYS A 64 3.03 -3.26 8.97
CA LYS A 64 1.72 -2.61 8.85
C LYS A 64 1.54 -1.98 7.48
N HIS A 65 2.54 -1.21 7.02
CA HIS A 65 2.50 -0.57 5.71
C HIS A 65 2.39 -1.60 4.58
N ARG A 66 3.13 -2.71 4.65
CA ARG A 66 3.07 -3.79 3.65
C ARG A 66 1.72 -4.49 3.63
N ALA A 67 1.15 -4.79 4.79
CA ALA A 67 -0.20 -5.36 4.89
C ALA A 67 -1.24 -4.45 4.24
N PHE A 68 -1.14 -3.14 4.49
CA PHE A 68 -1.97 -2.13 3.85
C PHE A 68 -1.79 -2.12 2.33
N GLN A 69 -0.54 -2.07 1.83
CA GLN A 69 -0.24 -2.07 0.40
C GLN A 69 -0.76 -3.33 -0.31
N LEU A 70 -0.61 -4.50 0.31
CA LEU A 70 -1.16 -5.76 -0.22
C LEU A 70 -2.69 -5.72 -0.31
N CYS A 71 -3.35 -5.14 0.71
CA CYS A 71 -4.80 -5.04 0.76
C CYS A 71 -5.38 -4.13 -0.36
N VAL A 72 -4.69 -3.05 -0.71
CA VAL A 72 -5.13 -2.12 -1.77
C VAL A 72 -4.60 -2.46 -3.17
N ALA A 73 -3.69 -3.43 -3.29
CA ALA A 73 -2.89 -3.64 -4.50
C ALA A 73 -3.70 -3.86 -5.79
N GLU A 74 -4.84 -4.55 -5.72
CA GLU A 74 -5.67 -4.81 -6.89
C GLU A 74 -6.38 -3.54 -7.38
N ALA A 75 -7.01 -2.79 -6.48
CA ALA A 75 -7.67 -1.53 -6.80
C ALA A 75 -6.66 -0.46 -7.25
N ASP A 76 -5.46 -0.44 -6.65
CA ASP A 76 -4.36 0.44 -7.02
C ASP A 76 -3.89 0.20 -8.46
N LYS A 77 -3.75 -1.09 -8.84
CA LYS A 77 -3.40 -1.49 -10.22
C LYS A 77 -4.48 -1.12 -11.22
N GLU A 78 -5.75 -1.33 -10.87
CA GLU A 78 -6.87 -1.02 -11.75
C GLU A 78 -6.95 0.48 -12.03
N TYR A 79 -6.83 1.32 -11.00
CA TYR A 79 -6.81 2.76 -11.19
C TYR A 79 -5.63 3.22 -12.07
N LEU A 80 -4.42 2.70 -11.81
CA LEU A 80 -3.26 3.02 -12.64
C LEU A 80 -3.46 2.59 -14.11
N TYR A 81 -4.05 1.42 -14.32
CA TYR A 81 -4.36 0.92 -15.66
C TYR A 81 -5.35 1.85 -16.39
N GLN A 82 -6.46 2.21 -15.76
CA GLN A 82 -7.44 3.12 -16.35
C GLN A 82 -6.86 4.52 -16.61
N ALA A 83 -6.07 5.06 -15.68
CA ALA A 83 -5.38 6.33 -15.84
C ALA A 83 -4.43 6.31 -17.04
N PHE A 84 -3.71 5.20 -17.22
CA PHE A 84 -2.85 4.99 -18.39
C PHE A 84 -3.65 4.90 -19.70
N LEU A 85 -4.81 4.21 -19.70
CA LEU A 85 -5.71 4.16 -20.86
C LEU A 85 -6.21 5.56 -21.28
N VAL A 86 -6.57 6.40 -20.31
CA VAL A 86 -6.95 7.80 -20.59
C VAL A 86 -5.80 8.55 -21.24
N TYR A 87 -4.58 8.41 -20.71
CA TYR A 87 -3.41 9.06 -21.28
C TYR A 87 -3.14 8.64 -22.73
N ILE A 88 -3.10 7.33 -23.04
CA ILE A 88 -2.80 6.87 -24.40
C ILE A 88 -3.89 7.26 -25.41
N ASN A 89 -5.15 7.34 -24.98
CA ASN A 89 -6.28 7.62 -25.87
C ASN A 89 -6.54 9.11 -26.07
N THR A 90 -6.20 9.94 -25.09
CA THR A 90 -6.58 11.37 -25.08
C THR A 90 -5.39 12.33 -24.94
N GLY A 91 -4.22 11.84 -24.54
CA GLY A 91 -3.08 12.66 -24.14
C GLY A 91 -3.23 13.29 -22.74
N ASN A 92 -4.37 13.12 -22.06
CA ASN A 92 -4.59 13.68 -20.73
C ASN A 92 -3.77 12.92 -19.68
N ARG A 93 -2.87 13.64 -18.99
CA ARG A 93 -2.00 13.11 -17.95
C ARG A 93 -2.53 13.29 -16.54
N GLU A 94 -3.55 14.12 -16.35
CA GLU A 94 -4.02 14.56 -15.03
C GLU A 94 -4.29 13.38 -14.06
N PRO A 95 -4.97 12.28 -14.44
CA PRO A 95 -5.17 11.15 -13.54
C PRO A 95 -3.86 10.45 -13.13
N LEU A 96 -2.87 10.37 -14.04
CA LEU A 96 -1.57 9.77 -13.75
C LEU A 96 -0.73 10.68 -12.84
N ASP A 97 -0.75 11.99 -13.08
CA ASP A 97 -0.01 12.93 -12.24
C ASP A 97 -0.60 12.98 -10.81
N LEU A 98 -1.93 12.89 -10.69
CA LEU A 98 -2.60 12.73 -9.40
C LEU A 98 -2.15 11.44 -8.69
N TYR A 99 -2.17 10.29 -9.39
CA TYR A 99 -1.68 9.02 -8.85
C TYR A 99 -0.25 9.10 -8.31
N LEU A 100 0.67 9.69 -9.10
CA LEU A 100 2.07 9.79 -8.74
C LEU A 100 2.30 10.71 -7.53
N SER A 101 1.54 11.81 -7.42
CA SER A 101 1.64 12.73 -6.28
C SER A 101 1.26 12.07 -4.94
N LEU A 102 0.38 11.06 -4.97
CA LEU A 102 -0.04 10.32 -3.78
C LEU A 102 0.98 9.25 -3.34
N ARG A 103 1.97 8.93 -4.18
CA ARG A 103 2.94 7.84 -3.97
C ARG A 103 4.29 8.27 -3.44
N GLU A 104 4.52 9.57 -3.24
CA GLU A 104 5.74 10.06 -2.57
C GLU A 104 5.73 9.66 -1.09
N ASN A 105 6.35 8.51 -0.80
CA ASN A 105 6.49 8.00 0.56
C ASN A 105 7.89 8.33 1.13
N ASP A 106 7.96 9.34 2.00
CA ASP A 106 9.20 9.84 2.62
C ASP A 106 9.70 8.98 3.81
N LEU A 107 9.03 7.87 4.16
CA LEU A 107 9.49 6.98 5.25
C LEU A 107 10.89 6.39 4.98
N LEU A 108 11.15 5.94 3.75
CA LEU A 108 12.46 5.40 3.37
C LEU A 108 13.56 6.47 3.42
N LYS A 109 13.22 7.74 3.16
CA LYS A 109 14.18 8.84 3.25
C LYS A 109 14.50 9.21 4.70
N SER A 110 13.53 9.11 5.60
CA SER A 110 13.65 9.55 7.00
C SER A 110 14.32 8.53 7.94
N GLN A 111 14.43 7.26 7.56
CA GLN A 111 15.00 6.20 8.42
C GLN A 111 16.17 5.42 7.81
N LYS A 112 16.95 6.05 6.93
CA LYS A 112 18.07 5.39 6.21
C LYS A 112 19.09 4.69 7.12
N GLN A 113 19.25 5.13 8.37
CA GLN A 113 20.16 4.50 9.33
C GLN A 113 19.67 3.16 9.91
N ILE A 114 18.37 2.83 9.77
CA ILE A 114 17.76 1.58 10.28
C ILE A 114 17.46 0.61 9.13
N ILE A 115 17.12 1.14 7.95
CA ILE A 115 16.63 0.34 6.82
C ILE A 115 17.81 -0.02 5.91
N ASP A 116 18.43 -1.17 6.19
CA ASP A 116 19.44 -1.81 5.34
C ASP A 116 18.87 -3.02 4.56
N SER A 117 19.72 -3.75 3.84
CA SER A 117 19.29 -4.92 3.06
C SER A 117 18.75 -6.05 3.94
N GLU A 118 19.39 -6.31 5.09
CA GLU A 118 18.97 -7.37 6.02
C GLU A 118 17.59 -7.06 6.62
N PHE A 119 17.36 -5.80 6.98
CA PHE A 119 16.05 -5.32 7.43
C PHE A 119 14.98 -5.58 6.37
N ILE A 120 15.24 -5.25 5.11
CA ILE A 120 14.27 -5.44 4.01
C ILE A 120 13.97 -6.92 3.77
N GLU A 121 14.99 -7.78 3.77
CA GLU A 121 14.82 -9.24 3.64
C GLU A 121 13.98 -9.82 4.78
N ASN A 122 14.22 -9.37 6.01
CA ASN A 122 13.44 -9.80 7.16
C ASN A 122 12.02 -9.23 7.12
N ALA A 123 11.82 -8.01 6.63
CA ALA A 123 10.48 -7.48 6.39
C ALA A 123 9.71 -8.34 5.37
N ASP A 124 10.36 -8.80 4.28
CA ASP A 124 9.75 -9.68 3.26
C ASP A 124 9.37 -11.04 3.84
N ARG A 125 10.22 -11.58 4.70
CA ARG A 125 9.99 -12.84 5.40
C ARG A 125 8.85 -12.73 6.41
N LEU A 126 8.89 -11.71 7.28
CA LEU A 126 7.91 -11.50 8.33
C LEU A 126 6.53 -11.14 7.76
N ALA A 127 6.45 -10.39 6.67
CA ALA A 127 5.17 -10.04 6.03
C ALA A 127 4.36 -11.26 5.54
N LYS A 128 5.00 -12.43 5.40
CA LYS A 128 4.32 -13.69 5.03
C LYS A 128 3.63 -14.36 6.21
N LEU A 129 3.89 -13.93 7.43
CA LEU A 129 3.24 -14.48 8.62
C LEU A 129 1.79 -13.97 8.70
N SER A 130 0.86 -14.87 9.03
CA SER A 130 -0.56 -14.53 9.13
C SER A 130 -0.86 -13.44 10.16
N VAL A 131 -0.03 -13.33 11.19
CA VAL A 131 -0.15 -12.28 12.23
C VAL A 131 0.06 -10.86 11.67
N PHE A 132 0.72 -10.74 10.51
CA PHE A 132 1.00 -9.48 9.84
C PHE A 132 0.27 -9.35 8.49
N SER A 133 -0.76 -10.15 8.22
CA SER A 133 -1.44 -10.16 6.92
C SER A 133 -2.49 -9.06 6.74
N VAL A 134 -2.87 -8.37 7.82
CA VAL A 134 -3.88 -7.30 7.81
C VAL A 134 -3.33 -6.04 8.45
N ASN A 135 -3.93 -4.88 8.20
CA ASN A 135 -3.55 -3.65 8.87
C ASN A 135 -3.80 -3.76 10.39
N PHE A 136 -2.80 -3.42 11.20
CA PHE A 136 -2.82 -3.66 12.65
C PHE A 136 -2.34 -2.47 13.48
N ASP A 137 -2.62 -2.52 14.79
CA ASP A 137 -2.14 -1.54 15.76
C ASP A 137 -0.69 -1.85 16.13
N THR A 138 0.24 -1.00 15.67
CA THR A 138 1.68 -1.17 15.94
C THR A 138 2.05 -1.02 17.41
N LEU A 139 1.31 -0.21 18.18
CA LEU A 139 1.56 -0.03 19.61
C LEU A 139 1.13 -1.29 20.37
N GLN A 140 -0.07 -1.79 20.09
CA GLN A 140 -0.54 -3.05 20.63
C GLN A 140 0.42 -4.20 20.26
N ALA A 141 0.84 -4.27 19.00
CA ALA A 141 1.77 -5.28 18.51
C ALA A 141 3.11 -5.26 19.25
N TYR A 142 3.65 -4.07 19.50
CA TYR A 142 4.89 -3.93 20.25
C TYR A 142 4.76 -4.42 21.70
N GLU A 143 3.66 -4.07 22.38
CA GLU A 143 3.43 -4.53 23.75
C GLU A 143 3.20 -6.04 23.83
N GLU A 144 2.46 -6.62 22.88
CA GLU A 144 2.29 -8.08 22.80
C GLU A 144 3.61 -8.80 22.48
N PHE A 145 4.44 -8.26 21.59
CA PHE A 145 5.77 -8.79 21.30
C PHE A 145 6.63 -8.86 22.58
N LYS A 146 6.72 -7.76 23.34
CA LYS A 146 7.45 -7.72 24.61
C LYS A 146 6.95 -8.76 25.62
N LYS A 147 5.63 -8.99 25.69
CA LYS A 147 5.07 -10.02 26.60
C LYS A 147 5.49 -11.43 26.19
N GLN A 148 5.61 -11.69 24.89
CA GLN A 148 5.97 -13.00 24.34
C GLN A 148 7.46 -13.32 24.48
N THR A 149 8.32 -12.30 24.51
CA THR A 149 9.79 -12.49 24.61
C THR A 149 10.31 -12.50 26.04
N ASN A 150 9.56 -11.94 27.01
CA ASN A 150 9.90 -11.95 28.44
C ASN A 150 9.40 -13.21 29.18
N ARG A 151 8.96 -14.25 28.46
CA ARG A 151 8.54 -15.57 28.97
C ARG A 151 9.49 -16.66 28.49
#